data_AF-A0A961PL68-F1
#
_entry.id   AF-A0A961PL68-F1
#
_cell.length_a   1.000
_cell.length_b   1.000
_cell.length_c   1.000
_cell.angle_alpha   90.00
_cell.angle_beta   90.00
_cell.angle_gamma   90.00
#
_symmetry.space_group_name_H-M   'P 1'
#
loop_
_entity.id
_entity.type
_entity.pdbx_description
1 polymer ?
#
loop_
_entity_poly.entity_id
_entity_poly.type
_entity_poly.pdbx_seq_one_letter_code
_entity_poly.pdbx_strand_id
1 'polypeptide(L)'
;TVDTLRARLKRARAAQDVLVSEAASRTARREHAGASDRDREAQDGFKAAVSAAELARETLKRTAAKHAEREVARARASELQRLKEIHDRSASLLGELTSARAATRAAEEAATTASDKSAETDAALSSLRDLQRQHPQHVRALQDATTVLAALEREEEALGRFEAAVARRDRQAEEIERLAGIRAASQERLVSARSAFAHAERDLTEIQALHVARKLAPGEPCPACGSRDHPDPATGDPERRGRHDEFERAGAALRSAEDDELAARTSLAAARATLEERQAEVDALARPERDRPALSPLLAEARETAARLGADTRFAELD
;
A
#
# COMPACT_ATOMS: atom_id res chain seq x y z
N THR A 1 177.65 -18.71 -7.45
CA THR A 1 177.00 -18.27 -8.70
C THR A 1 175.55 -18.74 -8.68
N VAL A 2 174.60 -17.86 -9.05
CA VAL A 2 173.28 -18.04 -9.72
C VAL A 2 172.40 -19.30 -9.46
N ASP A 3 172.97 -20.48 -9.20
CA ASP A 3 172.26 -21.75 -9.07
C ASP A 3 171.47 -21.90 -7.77
N THR A 4 171.85 -21.21 -6.67
CA THR A 4 171.09 -21.24 -5.41
C THR A 4 169.76 -20.48 -5.47
N LEU A 5 169.63 -19.46 -6.34
CA LEU A 5 168.38 -18.71 -6.54
C LEU A 5 167.38 -19.47 -7.43
N ARG A 6 167.85 -20.24 -8.43
CA ARG A 6 167.00 -21.15 -9.22
C ARG A 6 166.33 -22.23 -8.37
N ALA A 7 167.02 -22.73 -7.34
CA ALA A 7 166.47 -23.76 -6.45
C ALA A 7 165.31 -23.24 -5.58
N ARG A 8 165.34 -21.98 -5.11
CA ARG A 8 164.25 -21.40 -4.30
C ARG A 8 163.00 -21.08 -5.14
N LEU A 9 163.17 -20.60 -6.37
CA LEU A 9 162.05 -20.32 -7.27
C LEU A 9 161.32 -21.61 -7.70
N LYS A 10 162.06 -22.73 -7.81
CA LYS A 10 161.50 -24.07 -8.07
C LYS A 10 160.64 -24.58 -6.90
N ARG A 11 161.00 -24.28 -5.64
CA ARG A 11 160.22 -24.66 -4.45
C ARG A 11 158.97 -23.81 -4.25
N ALA A 12 159.00 -22.50 -4.55
CA ALA A 12 157.82 -21.64 -4.44
C ALA A 12 156.74 -22.00 -5.48
N ARG A 13 157.13 -22.32 -6.73
CA ARG A 13 156.20 -22.82 -7.75
C ARG A 13 155.61 -24.19 -7.38
N ALA A 14 156.43 -25.08 -6.83
CA ALA A 14 155.94 -26.37 -6.33
C ALA A 14 154.92 -26.20 -5.17
N ALA A 15 155.08 -25.21 -4.28
CA ALA A 15 154.12 -24.95 -3.20
C ALA A 15 152.80 -24.31 -3.71
N GLN A 16 152.86 -23.46 -4.74
CA GLN A 16 151.68 -22.87 -5.38
C GLN A 16 150.85 -23.94 -6.13
N ASP A 17 151.52 -24.87 -6.82
CA ASP A 17 150.85 -25.98 -7.49
C ASP A 17 150.13 -26.92 -6.51
N VAL A 18 150.69 -27.12 -5.30
CA VAL A 18 150.06 -27.93 -4.24
C VAL A 18 148.80 -27.27 -3.67
N LEU A 19 148.81 -25.96 -3.43
CA LEU A 19 147.62 -25.23 -2.93
C LEU A 19 146.48 -25.19 -3.94
N VAL A 20 146.79 -25.03 -5.23
CA VAL A 20 145.80 -25.11 -6.32
C VAL A 20 145.21 -26.52 -6.41
N SER A 21 146.05 -27.55 -6.23
CA SER A 21 145.61 -28.95 -6.23
C SER A 21 144.76 -29.33 -5.00
N GLU A 22 145.07 -28.80 -3.80
CA GLU A 22 144.23 -28.98 -2.61
C GLU A 22 142.89 -28.24 -2.70
N ALA A 23 142.88 -27.01 -3.21
CA ALA A 23 141.64 -26.26 -3.44
C ALA A 23 140.75 -26.97 -4.46
N ALA A 24 141.33 -27.45 -5.57
CA ALA A 24 140.63 -28.25 -6.56
C ALA A 24 140.09 -29.57 -5.97
N SER A 25 140.86 -30.25 -5.10
CA SER A 25 140.43 -31.48 -4.42
C SER A 25 139.29 -31.24 -3.43
N ARG A 26 139.31 -30.14 -2.67
CA ARG A 26 138.19 -29.78 -1.77
C ARG A 26 136.93 -29.39 -2.54
N THR A 27 137.06 -28.64 -3.63
CA THR A 27 135.94 -28.30 -4.51
C THR A 27 135.38 -29.57 -5.15
N ALA A 28 136.21 -30.44 -5.71
CA ALA A 28 135.79 -31.72 -6.28
C ALA A 28 135.11 -32.63 -5.25
N ARG A 29 135.58 -32.67 -3.99
CA ARG A 29 134.90 -33.43 -2.91
C ARG A 29 133.55 -32.84 -2.54
N ARG A 30 133.40 -31.51 -2.49
CA ARG A 30 132.11 -30.85 -2.24
C ARG A 30 131.14 -31.04 -3.41
N GLU A 31 131.64 -30.94 -4.63
CA GLU A 31 130.86 -31.21 -5.84
C GLU A 31 130.43 -32.67 -5.92
N HIS A 32 131.31 -33.61 -5.56
CA HIS A 32 130.97 -35.03 -5.48
C HIS A 32 129.94 -35.33 -4.39
N ALA A 33 130.10 -34.74 -3.19
CA ALA A 33 129.11 -34.86 -2.12
C ALA A 33 127.75 -34.27 -2.53
N GLY A 34 127.74 -33.06 -3.10
CA GLY A 34 126.51 -32.43 -3.59
C GLY A 34 125.92 -33.11 -4.83
N ALA A 35 126.71 -33.80 -5.64
CA ALA A 35 126.22 -34.66 -6.71
C ALA A 35 125.62 -35.96 -6.15
N SER A 36 126.21 -36.53 -5.09
CA SER A 36 125.70 -37.74 -4.44
C SER A 36 124.42 -37.49 -3.65
N ASP A 37 124.28 -36.33 -3.00
CA ASP A 37 123.02 -35.93 -2.36
C ASP A 37 121.91 -35.72 -3.40
N ARG A 38 122.21 -35.06 -4.52
CA ARG A 38 121.27 -34.88 -5.64
C ARG A 38 120.89 -36.21 -6.30
N ASP A 39 121.82 -37.15 -6.42
CA ASP A 39 121.53 -38.49 -6.94
C ASP A 39 120.60 -39.26 -5.99
N ARG A 40 120.84 -39.19 -4.68
CA ARG A 40 119.95 -39.81 -3.67
C ARG A 40 118.54 -39.21 -3.70
N GLU A 41 118.45 -37.88 -3.75
CA GLU A 41 117.18 -37.15 -3.80
C GLU A 41 116.42 -37.44 -5.10
N ALA A 42 117.13 -37.57 -6.22
CA ALA A 42 116.56 -38.01 -7.49
C ALA A 42 116.09 -39.47 -7.45
N GLN A 43 116.83 -40.37 -6.81
CA GLN A 43 116.44 -41.77 -6.65
C GLN A 43 115.20 -41.93 -5.76
N ASP A 44 115.12 -41.18 -4.67
CA ASP A 44 113.96 -41.22 -3.76
C ASP A 44 112.74 -40.55 -4.41
N GLY A 45 112.93 -39.45 -5.13
CA GLY A 45 111.89 -38.84 -5.98
C GLY A 45 111.41 -39.80 -7.08
N PHE A 46 112.32 -40.56 -7.70
CA PHE A 46 111.98 -41.58 -8.69
C PHE A 46 111.15 -42.72 -8.07
N LYS A 47 111.54 -43.24 -6.90
CA LYS A 47 110.77 -44.27 -6.19
C LYS A 47 109.36 -43.78 -5.81
N ALA A 48 109.25 -42.54 -5.31
CA ALA A 48 107.95 -41.94 -4.99
C ALA A 48 107.08 -41.77 -6.23
N ALA A 49 107.67 -41.33 -7.35
CA ALA A 49 106.98 -41.20 -8.63
C ALA A 49 106.52 -42.56 -9.19
N VAL A 50 107.34 -43.61 -9.06
CA VAL A 50 106.98 -44.98 -9.47
C VAL A 50 105.81 -45.50 -8.63
N SER A 51 105.86 -45.37 -7.31
CA SER A 51 104.77 -45.79 -6.41
C SER A 51 103.47 -45.01 -6.69
N ALA A 52 103.55 -43.70 -6.90
CA ALA A 52 102.41 -42.88 -7.28
C ALA A 52 101.83 -43.29 -8.65
N ALA A 53 102.69 -43.65 -9.63
CA ALA A 53 102.25 -44.12 -10.94
C ALA A 53 101.56 -45.48 -10.86
N GLU A 54 102.03 -46.40 -10.03
CA GLU A 54 101.38 -47.70 -9.78
C GLU A 54 100.01 -47.52 -9.11
N LEU A 55 99.92 -46.68 -8.08
CA LEU A 55 98.64 -46.37 -7.41
C LEU A 55 97.64 -45.70 -8.37
N ALA A 56 98.12 -44.80 -9.23
CA ALA A 56 97.31 -44.15 -10.26
C ALA A 56 96.81 -45.17 -11.30
N ARG A 57 97.65 -46.11 -11.74
CA ARG A 57 97.25 -47.19 -12.66
C ARG A 57 96.20 -48.11 -12.05
N GLU A 58 96.36 -48.52 -10.80
CA GLU A 58 95.38 -49.39 -10.12
C GLU A 58 94.06 -48.65 -9.88
N THR A 59 94.12 -47.36 -9.58
CA THR A 59 92.93 -46.50 -9.47
C THR A 59 92.23 -46.31 -10.82
N LEU A 60 93.00 -46.14 -11.90
CA LEU A 60 92.47 -46.09 -13.27
C LEU A 60 91.81 -47.42 -13.65
N LYS A 61 92.43 -48.55 -13.31
CA LYS A 61 91.87 -49.88 -13.61
C LYS A 61 90.56 -50.13 -12.87
N ARG A 62 90.47 -49.81 -11.57
CA ARG A 62 89.20 -49.89 -10.81
C ARG A 62 88.12 -48.95 -11.34
N THR A 63 88.48 -47.72 -11.70
CA THR A 63 87.50 -46.75 -12.23
C THR A 63 87.05 -47.12 -13.64
N ALA A 64 87.93 -47.67 -14.47
CA ALA A 64 87.60 -48.21 -15.79
C ALA A 64 86.68 -49.44 -15.69
N ALA A 65 86.95 -50.38 -14.77
CA ALA A 65 86.09 -51.54 -14.55
C ALA A 65 84.66 -51.14 -14.16
N LYS A 66 84.49 -50.06 -13.39
CA LYS A 66 83.18 -49.50 -13.01
C LYS A 66 82.59 -48.52 -14.03
N HIS A 67 83.22 -48.33 -15.19
CA HIS A 67 82.73 -47.38 -16.19
C HIS A 67 81.37 -47.79 -16.75
N ALA A 68 81.23 -49.05 -17.17
CA ALA A 68 79.98 -49.58 -17.74
C ALA A 68 78.82 -49.48 -16.75
N GLU A 69 79.04 -49.84 -15.48
CA GLU A 69 78.04 -49.71 -14.41
C GLU A 69 77.61 -48.26 -14.19
N ARG A 70 78.56 -47.31 -14.22
CA ARG A 70 78.24 -45.88 -14.08
C ARG A 70 77.46 -45.34 -15.27
N GLU A 71 77.78 -45.76 -16.49
CA GLU A 71 77.03 -45.37 -17.69
C GLU A 71 75.60 -45.92 -17.67
N VAL A 72 75.40 -47.18 -17.27
CA VAL A 72 74.07 -47.77 -17.07
C VAL A 72 73.29 -47.02 -15.97
N ALA A 73 73.94 -46.73 -14.85
CA ALA A 73 73.33 -45.96 -13.75
C ALA A 73 72.96 -44.53 -14.18
N ARG A 74 73.80 -43.86 -14.97
CA ARG A 74 73.55 -42.53 -15.55
C ARG A 74 72.38 -42.55 -16.53
N ALA A 75 72.33 -43.53 -17.43
CA ALA A 75 71.23 -43.70 -18.35
C ALA A 75 69.91 -43.93 -17.59
N ARG A 76 69.92 -44.76 -16.55
CA ARG A 76 68.74 -45.03 -15.73
C ARG A 76 68.33 -43.83 -14.87
N ALA A 77 69.29 -43.07 -14.35
CA ALA A 77 69.00 -41.82 -13.65
C ALA A 77 68.35 -40.79 -14.59
N SER A 78 68.85 -40.66 -15.82
CA SER A 78 68.29 -39.78 -16.85
C SER A 78 66.88 -40.19 -17.25
N GLU A 79 66.61 -41.49 -17.37
CA GLU A 79 65.26 -42.00 -17.66
C GLU A 79 64.30 -41.77 -16.49
N LEU A 80 64.73 -42.02 -15.24
CA LEU A 80 63.92 -41.72 -14.06
C LEU A 80 63.63 -40.22 -13.91
N GLN A 81 64.59 -39.36 -14.26
CA GLN A 81 64.40 -37.91 -14.31
C GLN A 81 63.29 -37.55 -15.31
N ARG A 82 63.34 -38.11 -16.52
CA ARG A 82 62.32 -37.90 -17.54
C ARG A 82 60.94 -38.40 -17.10
N LEU A 83 60.87 -39.59 -16.49
CA LEU A 83 59.62 -40.15 -15.97
C LEU A 83 59.04 -39.29 -14.84
N LYS A 84 59.88 -38.75 -13.96
CA LYS A 84 59.47 -37.79 -12.93
C LYS A 84 58.88 -36.53 -13.56
N GLU A 85 59.56 -35.94 -14.56
CA GLU A 85 59.04 -34.76 -15.25
C GLU A 85 57.69 -35.02 -15.93
N ILE A 86 57.51 -36.19 -16.55
CA ILE A 86 56.23 -36.59 -17.14
C ILE A 86 55.16 -36.71 -16.04
N HIS A 87 55.49 -37.37 -14.92
CA HIS A 87 54.57 -37.53 -13.80
C HIS A 87 54.14 -36.16 -13.24
N ASP A 88 55.09 -35.27 -12.97
CA ASP A 88 54.83 -33.93 -12.42
C ASP A 88 53.96 -33.10 -13.38
N ARG A 89 54.22 -33.17 -14.71
CA ARG A 89 53.36 -32.55 -15.72
C ARG A 89 51.95 -33.13 -15.72
N SER A 90 51.83 -34.46 -15.65
CA SER A 90 50.51 -35.12 -15.63
C SER A 90 49.71 -34.80 -14.37
N ALA A 91 50.37 -34.66 -13.22
CA ALA A 91 49.76 -34.22 -11.98
C ALA A 91 49.24 -32.77 -12.09
N SER A 92 50.03 -31.87 -12.70
CA SER A 92 49.58 -30.49 -12.99
C SER A 92 48.36 -30.47 -13.89
N LEU A 93 48.38 -31.22 -15.00
CA LEU A 93 47.25 -31.30 -15.95
C LEU A 93 45.99 -31.89 -15.29
N LEU A 94 46.12 -32.87 -14.40
CA LEU A 94 45.00 -33.39 -13.60
C LEU A 94 44.43 -32.32 -12.66
N GLY A 95 45.28 -31.52 -12.01
CA GLY A 95 44.86 -30.38 -11.20
C GLY A 95 44.11 -29.33 -12.02
N GLU A 96 44.63 -28.97 -13.19
CA GLU A 96 43.97 -28.06 -14.12
C GLU A 96 42.62 -28.60 -14.62
N LEU A 97 42.55 -29.87 -14.99
CA LEU A 97 41.33 -30.52 -15.47
C LEU A 97 40.25 -30.58 -14.38
N THR A 98 40.63 -30.90 -13.14
CA THR A 98 39.70 -30.95 -12.00
C THR A 98 39.16 -29.56 -11.67
N SER A 99 40.03 -28.53 -11.67
CA SER A 99 39.64 -27.13 -11.51
C SER A 99 38.70 -26.67 -12.64
N ALA A 100 39.04 -26.97 -13.90
CA ALA A 100 38.22 -26.62 -15.05
C ALA A 100 36.84 -27.30 -15.02
N ARG A 101 36.77 -28.57 -14.60
CA ARG A 101 35.51 -29.29 -14.41
C ARG A 101 34.65 -28.68 -13.30
N ALA A 102 35.25 -28.32 -12.17
CA ALA A 102 34.54 -27.64 -11.09
C ALA A 102 34.00 -26.27 -11.54
N ALA A 103 34.82 -25.49 -12.26
CA ALA A 103 34.41 -24.21 -12.83
C ALA A 103 33.27 -24.37 -13.86
N THR A 104 33.33 -25.40 -14.70
CA THR A 104 32.27 -25.68 -15.69
C THR A 104 30.95 -26.01 -15.00
N ARG A 105 30.97 -26.88 -13.99
CA ARG A 105 29.76 -27.22 -13.22
C ARG A 105 29.16 -25.99 -12.53
N ALA A 106 30.00 -25.17 -11.89
CA ALA A 106 29.55 -23.93 -11.27
C ALA A 106 28.95 -22.95 -12.28
N ALA A 107 29.51 -22.87 -13.49
CA ALA A 107 28.96 -22.05 -14.57
C ALA A 107 27.62 -22.58 -15.09
N GLU A 108 27.46 -23.90 -15.21
CA GLU A 108 26.19 -24.54 -15.59
C GLU A 108 25.09 -24.26 -14.54
N GLU A 109 25.39 -24.43 -13.25
CA GLU A 109 24.46 -24.12 -12.15
C GLU A 109 24.09 -22.63 -12.09
N ALA A 110 25.05 -21.74 -12.34
CA ALA A 110 24.80 -20.31 -12.43
C ALA A 110 23.91 -19.97 -13.65
N ALA A 111 24.14 -20.62 -14.79
CA ALA A 111 23.34 -20.42 -16.00
C ALA A 111 21.89 -20.89 -15.83
N THR A 112 21.66 -22.04 -15.17
CA THR A 112 20.29 -22.51 -14.87
C THR A 112 19.59 -21.53 -13.92
N THR A 113 20.26 -21.11 -12.85
CA THR A 113 19.71 -20.14 -11.89
C THR A 113 19.37 -18.80 -12.56
N ALA A 114 20.21 -18.32 -13.48
CA ALA A 114 19.96 -17.10 -14.24
C ALA A 114 18.77 -17.27 -15.20
N SER A 115 18.65 -18.43 -15.86
CA SER A 115 17.53 -18.75 -16.74
C SER A 115 16.20 -18.77 -15.98
N ASP A 116 16.16 -19.41 -14.81
CA ASP A 116 14.95 -19.50 -13.98
C ASP A 116 14.51 -18.10 -13.52
N LYS A 117 15.44 -17.28 -13.05
CA LYS A 117 15.17 -15.87 -12.67
C LYS A 117 14.70 -15.04 -13.85
N SER A 118 15.24 -15.25 -15.05
CA SER A 118 14.78 -14.55 -16.26
C SER A 118 13.33 -14.92 -16.56
N ALA A 119 12.99 -16.21 -16.50
CA ALA A 119 11.63 -16.68 -16.75
C ALA A 119 10.63 -16.13 -15.72
N GLU A 120 10.99 -16.08 -14.43
CA GLU A 120 10.19 -15.45 -13.38
C GLU A 120 9.97 -13.95 -13.64
N THR A 121 11.04 -13.25 -14.03
CA THR A 121 10.99 -11.81 -14.33
C THR A 121 10.12 -11.54 -15.55
N ASP A 122 10.24 -12.35 -16.60
CA ASP A 122 9.43 -12.22 -17.81
C ASP A 122 7.94 -12.47 -17.53
N ALA A 123 7.61 -13.44 -16.68
CA ALA A 123 6.24 -13.72 -16.25
C ALA A 123 5.65 -12.56 -15.43
N ALA A 124 6.43 -11.99 -14.50
CA ALA A 124 6.03 -10.82 -13.71
C ALA A 124 5.81 -9.59 -14.62
N LEU A 125 6.70 -9.38 -15.59
CA LEU A 125 6.63 -8.26 -16.52
C LEU A 125 5.47 -8.40 -17.51
N SER A 126 5.13 -9.62 -17.93
CA SER A 126 3.91 -9.89 -18.69
C SER A 126 2.66 -9.52 -17.88
N SER A 127 2.60 -9.94 -16.61
CA SER A 127 1.47 -9.65 -15.72
C SER A 127 1.28 -8.15 -15.49
N LEU A 128 2.38 -7.41 -15.30
CA LEU A 128 2.36 -5.94 -15.20
C LEU A 128 1.87 -5.27 -16.49
N ARG A 129 2.31 -5.74 -17.66
CA ARG A 129 1.84 -5.23 -18.96
C ARG A 129 0.35 -5.47 -19.16
N ASP A 130 -0.17 -6.62 -18.72
CA ASP A 130 -1.60 -6.92 -18.81
C ASP A 130 -2.41 -6.01 -17.88
N LEU A 131 -1.95 -5.78 -16.66
CA LEU A 131 -2.57 -4.81 -15.74
C LEU A 131 -2.52 -3.39 -16.32
N GLN A 132 -1.40 -2.96 -16.90
CA GLN A 132 -1.27 -1.65 -17.54
C GLN A 132 -2.24 -1.47 -18.71
N ARG A 133 -2.53 -2.54 -19.47
CA ARG A 133 -3.57 -2.51 -20.53
C ARG A 133 -4.98 -2.42 -19.97
N GLN A 134 -5.24 -3.04 -18.81
CA GLN A 134 -6.55 -3.04 -18.15
C GLN A 134 -6.80 -1.74 -17.37
N HIS A 135 -5.75 -1.04 -16.95
CA HIS A 135 -5.87 0.13 -16.07
C HIS A 135 -6.77 1.25 -16.64
N PRO A 136 -6.68 1.66 -17.93
CA PRO A 136 -7.61 2.65 -18.47
C PRO A 136 -9.08 2.20 -18.45
N GLN A 137 -9.33 0.90 -18.63
CA GLN A 137 -10.69 0.34 -18.56
C GLN A 137 -11.19 0.33 -17.12
N HIS A 138 -10.33 0.01 -16.16
CA HIS A 138 -10.64 0.05 -14.74
C HIS A 138 -10.96 1.47 -14.27
N VAL A 139 -10.11 2.46 -14.60
CA VAL A 139 -10.34 3.88 -14.28
C VAL A 139 -11.66 4.36 -14.87
N ARG A 140 -11.93 4.03 -16.13
CA ARG A 140 -13.20 4.38 -16.77
C ARG A 140 -14.40 3.72 -16.08
N ALA A 141 -14.31 2.43 -15.77
CA ALA A 141 -15.38 1.72 -15.06
C ALA A 141 -15.63 2.33 -13.67
N LEU A 142 -14.59 2.75 -12.96
CA LEU A 142 -14.71 3.43 -11.67
C LEU A 142 -15.42 4.78 -11.82
N GLN A 143 -15.00 5.60 -12.78
CA GLN A 143 -15.64 6.89 -13.07
C GLN A 143 -17.11 6.75 -13.47
N ASP A 144 -17.42 5.78 -14.34
CA ASP A 144 -18.78 5.49 -14.78
C ASP A 144 -19.64 5.04 -13.58
N ALA A 145 -19.13 4.11 -12.76
CA ALA A 145 -19.82 3.63 -11.57
C ALA A 145 -20.08 4.75 -10.54
N THR A 146 -19.09 5.61 -10.28
CA THR A 146 -19.26 6.77 -9.39
C THR A 146 -20.29 7.76 -9.94
N THR A 147 -20.28 8.01 -11.25
CA THR A 147 -21.22 8.93 -11.90
C THR A 147 -22.66 8.40 -11.81
N VAL A 148 -22.85 7.10 -12.09
CA VAL A 148 -24.14 6.43 -11.98
C VAL A 148 -24.65 6.44 -10.53
N LEU A 149 -23.79 6.07 -9.57
CA LEU A 149 -24.16 6.09 -8.15
C LEU A 149 -24.60 7.50 -7.70
N ALA A 150 -23.81 8.53 -8.02
CA ALA A 150 -24.13 9.91 -7.67
C ALA A 150 -25.43 10.41 -8.35
N ALA A 151 -25.77 9.90 -9.54
CA ALA A 151 -27.04 10.23 -10.20
C ALA A 151 -28.23 9.56 -9.47
N LEU A 152 -28.11 8.28 -9.13
CA LEU A 152 -29.14 7.54 -8.41
C LEU A 152 -29.37 8.08 -6.99
N GLU A 153 -28.32 8.51 -6.29
CA GLU A 153 -28.45 9.12 -4.96
C GLU A 153 -29.18 10.47 -5.00
N ARG A 154 -28.92 11.28 -6.04
CA ARG A 154 -29.66 12.52 -6.28
C ARG A 154 -31.15 12.26 -6.56
N GLU A 155 -31.44 11.20 -7.30
CA GLU A 155 -32.82 10.77 -7.56
C GLU A 155 -33.50 10.25 -6.29
N GLU A 156 -32.79 9.49 -5.44
CA GLU A 156 -33.30 9.00 -4.16
C GLU A 156 -33.66 10.15 -3.22
N GLU A 157 -32.81 11.18 -3.17
CA GLU A 157 -33.07 12.39 -2.38
C GLU A 157 -34.28 13.17 -2.92
N ALA A 158 -34.36 13.35 -4.25
CA ALA A 158 -35.49 14.01 -4.89
C ALA A 158 -36.81 13.27 -4.64
N LEU A 159 -36.78 11.93 -4.77
CA LEU A 159 -37.91 11.06 -4.45
C LEU A 159 -38.32 11.19 -2.99
N GLY A 160 -37.35 11.18 -2.06
CA GLY A 160 -37.62 11.37 -0.63
C GLY A 160 -38.28 12.72 -0.33
N ARG A 161 -37.83 13.80 -0.96
CA ARG A 161 -38.44 15.13 -0.84
C ARG A 161 -39.87 15.15 -1.38
N PHE A 162 -40.09 14.54 -2.55
CA PHE A 162 -41.40 14.44 -3.18
C PHE A 162 -42.39 13.63 -2.33
N GLU A 163 -42.01 12.43 -1.88
CA GLU A 163 -42.85 11.58 -1.03
C GLU A 163 -43.22 12.28 0.28
N ALA A 164 -42.27 12.99 0.90
CA ALA A 164 -42.52 13.75 2.13
C ALA A 164 -43.51 14.91 1.91
N ALA A 165 -43.42 15.62 0.77
CA ALA A 165 -44.33 16.69 0.41
C ALA A 165 -45.76 16.14 0.15
N VAL A 166 -45.88 15.04 -0.59
CA VAL A 166 -47.16 14.34 -0.82
C VAL A 166 -47.77 13.90 0.51
N ALA A 167 -47.00 13.28 1.40
CA ALA A 167 -47.50 12.86 2.72
C ALA A 167 -47.97 14.04 3.57
N ARG A 168 -47.30 15.21 3.50
CA ARG A 168 -47.77 16.43 4.17
C ARG A 168 -49.08 16.93 3.58
N ARG A 169 -49.22 16.91 2.25
CA ARG A 169 -50.44 17.31 1.55
C ARG A 169 -51.61 16.40 1.90
N ASP A 170 -51.40 15.09 1.94
CA ASP A 170 -52.45 14.11 2.24
C ASP A 170 -52.94 14.23 3.69
N ARG A 171 -52.03 14.39 4.66
CA ARG A 171 -52.42 14.69 6.05
C ARG A 171 -53.22 15.98 6.18
N GLN A 172 -52.88 17.00 5.39
CA GLN A 172 -53.63 18.25 5.37
C GLN A 172 -55.03 18.07 4.76
N ALA A 173 -55.18 17.19 3.78
CA ALA A 173 -56.48 16.85 3.20
C ALA A 173 -57.36 16.12 4.22
N GLU A 174 -56.81 15.14 4.96
CA GLU A 174 -57.51 14.46 6.07
C GLU A 174 -57.97 15.46 7.16
N GLU A 175 -57.13 16.43 7.50
CA GLU A 175 -57.47 17.48 8.46
C GLU A 175 -58.62 18.38 7.97
N ILE A 176 -58.67 18.67 6.66
CA ILE A 176 -59.80 19.39 6.07
C ILE A 176 -61.10 18.60 6.18
N GLU A 177 -61.08 17.29 5.95
CA GLU A 177 -62.26 16.43 6.11
C GLU A 177 -62.77 16.49 7.56
N ARG A 178 -61.85 16.39 8.52
CA ARG A 178 -62.17 16.50 9.96
C ARG A 178 -62.79 17.87 10.30
N LEU A 179 -62.17 18.96 9.85
CA LEU A 179 -62.67 20.33 10.11
C LEU A 179 -63.99 20.63 9.38
N ALA A 180 -64.20 20.04 8.20
CA ALA A 180 -65.47 20.13 7.48
C ALA A 180 -66.60 19.49 8.28
N GLY A 181 -66.36 18.32 8.89
CA GLY A 181 -67.30 17.67 9.81
C GLY A 181 -67.62 18.54 11.03
N ILE A 182 -66.61 19.16 11.65
CA ILE A 182 -66.81 20.08 12.79
C ILE A 182 -67.67 21.28 12.37
N ARG A 183 -67.38 21.90 11.22
CA ARG A 183 -68.17 23.03 10.72
C ARG A 183 -69.61 22.63 10.46
N ALA A 184 -69.86 21.47 9.86
CA ALA A 184 -71.22 20.98 9.62
C ALA A 184 -71.99 20.84 10.95
N ALA A 185 -71.38 20.22 11.96
CA ALA A 185 -71.98 20.09 13.29
C ALA A 185 -72.22 21.44 13.98
N SER A 186 -71.27 22.38 13.89
CA SER A 186 -71.46 23.74 14.44
C SER A 186 -72.57 24.52 13.72
N GLN A 187 -72.68 24.34 12.39
CA GLN A 187 -73.75 24.95 11.60
C GLN A 187 -75.12 24.40 11.98
N GLU A 188 -75.25 23.08 12.20
CA GLU A 188 -76.49 22.47 12.69
C GLU A 188 -76.86 23.01 14.09
N ARG A 189 -75.89 23.13 15.00
CA ARG A 189 -76.11 23.75 16.33
C ARG A 189 -76.58 25.19 16.21
N LEU A 190 -75.98 25.98 15.31
CA LEU A 190 -76.38 27.36 15.06
C LEU A 190 -77.82 27.46 14.55
N VAL A 191 -78.20 26.60 13.60
CA VAL A 191 -79.59 26.55 13.09
C VAL A 191 -80.58 26.22 14.21
N SER A 192 -80.25 25.23 15.05
CA SER A 192 -81.06 24.86 16.21
C SER A 192 -81.19 26.01 17.22
N ALA A 193 -80.07 26.65 17.58
CA ALA A 193 -80.04 27.76 18.53
C ALA A 193 -80.81 28.98 18.02
N ARG A 194 -80.74 29.29 16.71
CA ARG A 194 -81.55 30.35 16.08
C ARG A 194 -83.04 30.06 16.18
N SER A 195 -83.44 28.81 15.91
CA SER A 195 -84.84 28.39 16.05
C SER A 195 -85.32 28.49 17.50
N ALA A 196 -84.51 28.06 18.46
CA ALA A 196 -84.82 28.12 19.89
C ALA A 196 -84.94 29.59 20.37
N PHE A 197 -84.02 30.46 19.95
CA PHE A 197 -84.07 31.88 20.26
C PHE A 197 -85.31 32.57 19.68
N ALA A 198 -85.61 32.33 18.39
CA ALA A 198 -86.81 32.89 17.75
C ALA A 198 -88.11 32.38 18.39
N HIS A 199 -88.12 31.15 18.91
CA HIS A 199 -89.25 30.66 19.70
C HIS A 199 -89.35 31.38 21.05
N ALA A 200 -88.27 31.47 21.82
CA ALA A 200 -88.25 32.15 23.10
C ALA A 200 -88.60 33.65 22.98
N GLU A 201 -88.19 34.31 21.90
CA GLU A 201 -88.54 35.69 21.59
C GLU A 201 -90.04 35.87 21.32
N ARG A 202 -90.63 34.98 20.51
CA ARG A 202 -92.07 34.98 20.25
C ARG A 202 -92.87 34.75 21.52
N ASP A 203 -92.48 33.77 22.32
CA ASP A 203 -93.14 33.43 23.58
C ASP A 203 -93.06 34.58 24.61
N LEU A 204 -91.94 35.30 24.66
CA LEU A 204 -91.77 36.47 25.50
C LEU A 204 -92.64 37.64 25.01
N THR A 205 -92.68 37.87 23.70
CA THR A 205 -93.45 38.94 23.06
C THR A 205 -94.96 38.72 23.23
N GLU A 206 -95.44 37.49 23.05
CA GLU A 206 -96.85 37.10 23.24
C GLU A 206 -97.33 37.40 24.66
N ILE A 207 -96.51 37.11 25.68
CA ILE A 207 -96.83 37.45 27.07
C ILE A 207 -96.79 38.95 27.32
N GLN A 208 -95.85 39.68 26.72
CA GLN A 208 -95.83 41.13 26.84
C GLN A 208 -97.13 41.72 26.27
N ALA A 209 -97.61 41.19 25.13
CA ALA A 209 -98.89 41.57 24.54
C ALA A 209 -100.08 41.24 25.47
N LEU A 210 -100.13 40.04 26.06
CA LEU A 210 -101.16 39.67 27.06
C LEU A 210 -101.15 40.57 28.29
N HIS A 211 -99.97 40.96 28.77
CA HIS A 211 -99.83 41.84 29.93
C HIS A 211 -100.31 43.26 29.65
N VAL A 212 -100.04 43.79 28.44
CA VAL A 212 -100.57 45.08 27.99
C VAL A 212 -102.09 45.00 27.82
N ALA A 213 -102.60 43.92 27.21
CA ALA A 213 -104.03 43.71 26.99
C ALA A 213 -104.84 43.72 28.30
N ARG A 214 -104.33 43.10 29.38
CA ARG A 214 -104.98 43.15 30.73
C ARG A 214 -105.07 44.56 31.32
N LYS A 215 -104.25 45.51 30.87
CA LYS A 215 -104.23 46.90 31.36
C LYS A 215 -105.08 47.83 30.51
N LEU A 216 -105.70 47.35 29.43
CA LEU A 216 -106.59 48.15 28.61
C LEU A 216 -107.97 48.26 29.29
N ALA A 217 -108.41 49.49 29.51
CA ALA A 217 -109.76 49.81 29.99
C ALA A 217 -110.58 50.50 28.88
N PRO A 218 -111.89 50.22 28.77
CA PRO A 218 -112.73 50.86 27.77
C PRO A 218 -112.71 52.40 27.86
N GLY A 219 -112.37 53.06 26.75
CA GLY A 219 -112.36 54.53 26.64
C GLY A 219 -111.06 55.21 27.11
N GLU A 220 -110.12 54.51 27.71
CA GLU A 220 -108.81 55.03 28.09
C GLU A 220 -107.76 54.83 26.97
N PRO A 221 -106.78 55.75 26.81
CA PRO A 221 -105.70 55.56 25.86
C PRO A 221 -104.79 54.40 26.30
N CYS A 222 -104.40 53.55 25.36
CA CYS A 222 -103.49 52.43 25.57
C CYS A 222 -102.14 52.90 26.14
N PRO A 223 -101.62 52.24 27.19
CA PRO A 223 -100.36 52.66 27.82
C PRO A 223 -99.12 52.43 26.94
N ALA A 224 -99.22 51.62 25.86
CA ALA A 224 -98.11 51.35 24.96
C ALA A 224 -98.07 52.30 23.75
N CYS A 225 -99.21 52.62 23.13
CA CYS A 225 -99.25 53.40 21.88
C CYS A 225 -100.09 54.69 21.96
N GLY A 226 -100.83 54.92 23.05
CA GLY A 226 -101.70 56.09 23.25
C GLY A 226 -103.03 56.06 22.49
N SER A 227 -103.30 55.05 21.66
CA SER A 227 -104.58 54.89 20.94
C SER A 227 -105.72 54.56 21.89
N ARG A 228 -106.92 55.08 21.63
CA ARG A 228 -108.17 54.74 22.34
C ARG A 228 -108.94 53.58 21.69
N ASP A 229 -108.52 53.17 20.49
CA ASP A 229 -109.14 52.10 19.72
C ASP A 229 -108.09 51.02 19.42
N HIS A 230 -108.39 49.77 19.76
CA HIS A 230 -107.52 48.62 19.57
C HIS A 230 -108.36 47.43 19.05
N PRO A 231 -108.01 46.87 17.88
CA PRO A 231 -108.67 45.68 17.39
C PRO A 231 -108.18 44.45 18.18
N ASP A 232 -109.13 43.74 18.78
CA ASP A 232 -109.02 42.40 19.40
C ASP A 232 -107.87 42.23 20.42
N PRO A 233 -108.04 42.71 21.67
CA PRO A 233 -107.03 42.55 22.72
C PRO A 233 -106.68 41.08 22.99
N ALA A 234 -105.39 40.78 23.12
CA ALA A 234 -104.92 39.42 23.41
C ALA A 234 -105.56 38.86 24.70
N THR A 235 -106.10 37.64 24.63
CA THR A 235 -106.80 36.96 25.74
C THR A 235 -106.02 35.73 26.25
N GLY A 236 -105.89 35.56 27.56
CA GLY A 236 -105.19 34.41 28.17
C GLY A 236 -104.65 34.71 29.58
N ASP A 237 -104.04 33.71 30.25
CA ASP A 237 -103.39 33.89 31.56
C ASP A 237 -101.86 34.10 31.40
N PRO A 238 -101.32 35.30 31.71
CA PRO A 238 -99.91 35.60 31.60
C PRO A 238 -99.11 35.06 32.79
N GLU A 239 -98.93 33.74 32.89
CA GLU A 239 -97.94 33.18 33.80
C GLU A 239 -96.52 33.41 33.25
N ARG A 240 -95.74 34.25 33.95
CA ARG A 240 -94.41 34.70 33.53
C ARG A 240 -93.24 33.80 33.93
N ARG A 241 -93.46 32.75 34.74
CA ARG A 241 -92.35 32.05 35.42
C ARG A 241 -91.40 31.40 34.41
N GLY A 242 -90.11 31.74 34.48
CA GLY A 242 -89.01 31.09 33.74
C GLY A 242 -88.84 31.47 32.27
N ARG A 243 -89.74 32.26 31.67
CA ARG A 243 -89.68 32.59 30.23
C ARG A 243 -88.68 33.70 29.88
N HIS A 244 -88.45 34.65 30.80
CA HIS A 244 -87.35 35.61 30.63
C HIS A 244 -86.00 34.91 30.73
N ASP A 245 -85.85 34.01 31.70
CA ASP A 245 -84.64 33.19 31.84
C ASP A 245 -84.42 32.29 30.62
N GLU A 246 -85.48 31.77 30.00
CA GLU A 246 -85.39 30.99 28.76
C GLU A 246 -84.93 31.83 27.56
N PHE A 247 -85.44 33.06 27.42
CA PHE A 247 -84.98 34.00 26.40
C PHE A 247 -83.49 34.34 26.57
N GLU A 248 -83.06 34.65 27.79
CA GLU A 248 -81.65 34.92 28.09
C GLU A 248 -80.75 33.70 27.85
N ARG A 249 -81.20 32.51 28.27
CA ARG A 249 -80.50 31.23 27.99
C ARG A 249 -80.38 30.96 26.50
N ALA A 250 -81.47 31.10 25.75
CA ALA A 250 -81.48 30.90 24.31
C ALA A 250 -80.59 31.93 23.59
N GLY A 251 -80.57 33.18 24.08
CA GLY A 251 -79.69 34.22 23.56
C GLY A 251 -78.21 33.94 23.83
N ALA A 252 -77.87 33.44 25.01
CA ALA A 252 -76.52 33.00 25.33
C ALA A 252 -76.10 31.78 24.48
N ALA A 253 -77.00 30.80 24.30
CA ALA A 253 -76.76 29.63 23.46
C ALA A 253 -76.57 30.00 21.99
N LEU A 254 -77.36 30.96 21.48
CA LEU A 254 -77.21 31.48 20.12
C LEU A 254 -75.85 32.15 19.93
N ARG A 255 -75.45 33.07 20.81
CA ARG A 255 -74.12 33.71 20.73
C ARG A 255 -72.99 32.70 20.75
N SER A 256 -73.06 31.72 21.65
CA SER A 256 -72.06 30.63 21.71
C SER A 256 -72.02 29.82 20.41
N ALA A 257 -73.17 29.52 19.80
CA ALA A 257 -73.22 28.78 18.55
C ALA A 257 -72.72 29.60 17.34
N GLU A 258 -72.89 30.93 17.37
CA GLU A 258 -72.33 31.85 16.37
C GLU A 258 -70.80 31.92 16.46
N ASP A 259 -70.26 32.01 17.68
CA ASP A 259 -68.81 31.97 17.92
C ASP A 259 -68.20 30.63 17.48
N ASP A 260 -68.85 29.51 17.81
CA ASP A 260 -68.45 28.16 17.40
C ASP A 260 -68.43 27.99 15.87
N GLU A 261 -69.47 28.46 15.15
CA GLU A 261 -69.53 28.38 13.69
C GLU A 261 -68.46 29.26 13.06
N LEU A 262 -68.27 30.47 13.57
CA LEU A 262 -67.25 31.40 13.08
C LEU A 262 -65.84 30.82 13.25
N ALA A 263 -65.55 30.25 14.42
CA ALA A 263 -64.27 29.61 14.72
C ALA A 263 -64.03 28.38 13.82
N ALA A 264 -65.03 27.52 13.65
CA ALA A 264 -64.94 26.36 12.78
C ALA A 264 -64.76 26.74 11.30
N ARG A 265 -65.48 27.76 10.83
CA ARG A 265 -65.37 28.30 9.47
C ARG A 265 -63.98 28.88 9.21
N THR A 266 -63.47 29.66 10.15
CA THR A 266 -62.14 30.28 10.04
C THR A 266 -61.04 29.22 10.02
N SER A 267 -61.14 28.20 10.90
CA SER A 267 -60.19 27.09 10.94
C SER A 267 -60.19 26.29 9.64
N LEU A 268 -61.38 25.97 9.11
CA LEU A 268 -61.51 25.27 7.83
C LEU A 268 -60.94 26.10 6.66
N ALA A 269 -61.17 27.41 6.64
CA ALA A 269 -60.60 28.29 5.61
C ALA A 269 -59.06 28.32 5.68
N ALA A 270 -58.48 28.43 6.88
CA ALA A 270 -57.03 28.38 7.07
C ALA A 270 -56.41 27.03 6.68
N ALA A 271 -57.10 25.93 6.98
CA ALA A 271 -56.66 24.60 6.58
C ALA A 271 -56.67 24.41 5.06
N ARG A 272 -57.67 24.98 4.35
CA ARG A 272 -57.73 24.99 2.88
C ARG A 272 -56.60 25.80 2.25
N ALA A 273 -56.30 26.98 2.79
CA ALA A 273 -55.17 27.77 2.33
C ALA A 273 -53.84 27.00 2.50
N THR A 274 -53.65 26.34 3.66
CA THR A 274 -52.48 25.47 3.87
C THR A 274 -52.43 24.32 2.85
N LEU A 275 -53.56 23.70 2.49
CA LEU A 275 -53.59 22.65 1.47
C LEU A 275 -53.14 23.17 0.11
N GLU A 276 -53.60 24.36 -0.29
CA GLU A 276 -53.17 25.00 -1.53
C GLU A 276 -51.65 25.25 -1.55
N GLU A 277 -51.09 25.73 -0.44
CA GLU A 277 -49.63 25.88 -0.30
C GLU A 277 -48.89 24.54 -0.42
N ARG A 278 -49.38 23.47 0.22
CA ARG A 278 -48.74 22.14 0.13
C ARG A 278 -48.89 21.53 -1.25
N GLN A 279 -50.01 21.77 -1.92
CA GLN A 279 -50.19 21.33 -3.30
C GLN A 279 -49.23 22.07 -4.23
N ALA A 280 -49.08 23.38 -4.06
CA ALA A 280 -48.09 24.17 -4.80
C ALA A 280 -46.64 23.69 -4.52
N GLU A 281 -46.33 23.29 -3.28
CA GLU A 281 -45.03 22.68 -2.94
C GLU A 281 -44.80 21.39 -3.71
N VAL A 282 -45.80 20.49 -3.77
CA VAL A 282 -45.72 19.24 -4.55
C VAL A 282 -45.57 19.52 -6.04
N ASP A 283 -46.33 20.48 -6.58
CA ASP A 283 -46.31 20.83 -8.00
C ASP A 283 -44.99 21.52 -8.43
N ALA A 284 -44.32 22.21 -7.49
CA ALA A 284 -43.01 22.81 -7.72
C ALA A 284 -41.87 21.77 -7.73
N LEU A 285 -42.09 20.59 -7.14
CA LEU A 285 -41.10 19.51 -7.16
C LEU A 285 -41.20 18.74 -8.47
N ALA A 286 -40.04 18.44 -9.07
CA ALA A 286 -39.98 17.55 -10.21
C ALA A 286 -40.50 16.17 -9.81
N ARG A 287 -41.45 15.63 -10.58
CA ARG A 287 -41.97 14.28 -10.35
C ARG A 287 -40.84 13.26 -10.58
N PRO A 288 -40.53 12.40 -9.60
CA PRO A 288 -39.53 11.35 -9.77
C PRO A 288 -39.90 10.41 -10.91
N GLU A 289 -38.91 9.97 -11.68
CA GLU A 289 -39.09 9.03 -12.80
C GLU A 289 -39.41 7.62 -12.28
N ARG A 290 -38.78 7.23 -11.17
CA ARG A 290 -38.93 5.94 -10.51
C ARG A 290 -39.49 6.10 -9.11
N ASP A 291 -40.28 5.12 -8.71
CA ASP A 291 -40.73 4.98 -7.34
C ASP A 291 -39.67 4.25 -6.48
N ARG A 292 -39.90 4.21 -5.18
CA ARG A 292 -38.94 3.62 -4.23
C ARG A 292 -38.65 2.14 -4.51
N PRO A 293 -39.64 1.28 -4.79
CA PRO A 293 -39.40 -0.12 -5.16
C PRO A 293 -38.54 -0.30 -6.42
N ALA A 294 -38.69 0.56 -7.42
CA ALA A 294 -37.86 0.50 -8.63
C ALA A 294 -36.44 1.06 -8.43
N LEU A 295 -36.28 2.08 -7.58
CA LEU A 295 -34.98 2.75 -7.37
C LEU A 295 -34.05 1.99 -6.42
N SER A 296 -34.59 1.41 -5.34
CA SER A 296 -33.81 0.71 -4.31
C SER A 296 -32.85 -0.39 -4.84
N PRO A 297 -33.27 -1.32 -5.73
CA PRO A 297 -32.35 -2.34 -6.23
C PRO A 297 -31.22 -1.75 -7.08
N LEU A 298 -31.51 -0.73 -7.90
CA LEU A 298 -30.50 -0.08 -8.75
C LEU A 298 -29.45 0.64 -7.91
N LEU A 299 -29.88 1.31 -6.84
CA LEU A 299 -29.00 2.01 -5.92
C LEU A 299 -28.10 1.02 -5.14
N ALA A 300 -28.65 -0.13 -4.74
CA ALA A 300 -27.88 -1.20 -4.10
C ALA A 300 -26.81 -1.78 -5.05
N GLU A 301 -27.19 -2.08 -6.28
CA GLU A 301 -26.27 -2.60 -7.32
C GLU A 301 -25.17 -1.59 -7.66
N ALA A 302 -25.50 -0.30 -7.77
CA ALA A 302 -24.53 0.75 -8.02
C ALA A 302 -23.54 0.91 -6.86
N ARG A 303 -24.01 0.84 -5.60
CA ARG A 303 -23.15 0.86 -4.41
C ARG A 303 -22.21 -0.34 -4.37
N GLU A 304 -22.73 -1.54 -4.64
CA GLU A 304 -21.91 -2.75 -4.68
C GLU A 304 -20.84 -2.67 -5.79
N THR A 305 -21.24 -2.20 -6.98
CA THR A 305 -20.32 -2.04 -8.11
C THR A 305 -19.22 -1.02 -7.82
N ALA A 306 -19.57 0.14 -7.27
CA ALA A 306 -18.60 1.17 -6.88
C ALA A 306 -17.65 0.66 -5.78
N ALA A 307 -18.16 -0.05 -4.77
CA ALA A 307 -17.35 -0.64 -3.72
C ALA A 307 -16.40 -1.72 -4.23
N ARG A 308 -16.88 -2.62 -5.11
CA ARG A 308 -16.06 -3.67 -5.72
C ARG A 308 -14.93 -3.10 -6.57
N LEU A 309 -15.22 -2.08 -7.38
CA LEU A 309 -14.21 -1.43 -8.21
C LEU A 309 -13.22 -0.63 -7.35
N GLY A 310 -13.68 0.11 -6.34
CA GLY A 310 -12.81 0.87 -5.44
C GLY A 310 -11.94 0.00 -4.53
N ALA A 311 -12.34 -1.24 -4.25
CA ALA A 311 -11.57 -2.20 -3.46
C ALA A 311 -10.56 -3.02 -4.30
N ASP A 312 -10.50 -2.84 -5.62
CA ASP A 312 -9.60 -3.59 -6.49
C ASP A 312 -8.16 -3.08 -6.37
N THR A 313 -7.41 -3.64 -5.42
CA THR A 313 -6.03 -3.23 -5.10
C THR A 313 -5.02 -3.59 -6.19
N ARG A 314 -5.40 -4.37 -7.20
CA ARG A 314 -4.48 -4.76 -8.30
C ARG A 314 -4.00 -3.56 -9.13
N PHE A 315 -4.74 -2.46 -9.09
CA PHE A 315 -4.40 -1.23 -9.80
C PHE A 315 -3.75 -0.17 -8.89
N ALA A 316 -3.67 -0.39 -7.58
CA ALA A 316 -3.19 0.60 -6.61
C ALA A 316 -1.68 0.90 -6.71
N GLU A 317 -0.89 -0.02 -7.28
CA GLU A 317 0.55 0.15 -7.49
C GLU A 317 0.91 0.68 -8.89
N LEU A 318 -0.09 0.98 -9.74
CA LEU A 318 0.10 1.54 -11.08
C LEU A 318 -0.05 3.07 -11.14
N ASP A 319 -0.56 3.68 -10.06
CA ASP A 319 -0.69 5.13 -9.88
C ASP A 319 0.61 5.76 -9.34
#